data_AF-A0A135VHQ2-F1
#
_entry.id   AF-A0A135VHQ2-F1
#
_cell.length_a   1.000
_cell.length_b   1.000
_cell.length_c   1.000
_cell.angle_alpha   90.00
_cell.angle_beta   90.00
_cell.angle_gamma   90.00
#
_symmetry.space_group_name_H-M   'P 1'
#
loop_
_entity.id
_entity.type
_entity.pdbx_description
1 polymer ?
#
loop_
_entity_poly.entity_id
_entity_poly.type
_entity_poly.pdbx_seq_one_letter_code
_entity_poly.pdbx_strand_id
1 'polypeptide(L)'
;MWLVLLGPLVDFANLIAAYFAEIWEFLIFIGRVSAAIVVLIGAILWFTEVNSKRGKGLVLSGILLAIIVQYFVTYPPAFVIG
;
A
#
# COMPACT_ATOMS: atom_id res chain seq x y z
N MET A 1 -34.10 20.69 14.97
CA MET A 1 -34.28 19.45 14.19
C MET A 1 -33.13 19.19 13.21
N TRP A 2 -32.64 20.19 12.45
CA TRP A 2 -31.48 20.01 11.55
C TRP A 2 -30.15 19.69 12.26
N LEU A 3 -29.87 20.33 13.40
CA LEU A 3 -28.66 20.08 14.20
C LEU A 3 -28.57 18.66 14.79
N VAL A 4 -29.71 17.99 15.00
CA VAL A 4 -29.75 16.62 15.54
C VAL A 4 -29.41 15.58 14.47
N LEU A 5 -29.66 15.87 13.19
CA LEU A 5 -29.32 14.98 12.06
C LEU A 5 -27.84 15.06 11.68
N LEU A 6 -27.16 16.17 11.99
CA LEU A 6 -25.73 16.33 11.70
C LEU A 6 -24.84 15.45 12.59
N GLY A 7 -25.23 15.21 13.85
CA GLY A 7 -24.47 14.32 14.75
C GLY A 7 -24.30 12.90 14.18
N PRO A 8 -25.41 12.17 13.93
CA PRO A 8 -25.35 10.83 13.37
C PRO A 8 -24.65 10.73 12.01
N LEU A 9 -24.76 11.75 11.16
CA LEU A 9 -24.08 11.78 9.87
C LEU A 9 -22.56 11.97 10.01
N VAL A 10 -22.14 12.84 10.93
CA VAL A 10 -20.73 13.04 11.27
C VAL A 10 -20.14 11.77 11.89
N ASP A 11 -20.86 11.13 12.80
CA ASP A 11 -20.43 9.86 13.41
C ASP A 11 -20.27 8.75 12.36
N PHE A 12 -21.22 8.63 11.44
CA PHE A 12 -21.15 7.67 10.34
C PHE A 12 -19.96 7.93 9.42
N ALA A 13 -19.72 9.19 9.06
CA ALA A 13 -18.62 9.55 8.18
C ALA A 13 -17.26 9.37 8.89
N ASN A 14 -17.16 9.62 10.20
CA ASN A 14 -15.97 9.31 11.00
C ASN A 14 -15.68 7.81 11.04
N LEU A 15 -16.72 6.98 11.17
CA LEU A 15 -16.60 5.52 11.12
C LEU A 15 -16.07 5.05 9.75
N ILE A 16 -16.58 5.59 8.64
CA ILE A 16 -16.06 5.30 7.30
C ILE A 16 -14.60 5.73 7.16
N ALA A 17 -14.26 6.93 7.64
CA ALA A 17 -12.91 7.45 7.58
C ALA A 17 -11.91 6.55 8.33
N ALA A 18 -12.30 6.04 9.49
CA ALA A 18 -11.50 5.07 10.26
C ALA A 18 -11.26 3.77 9.47
N TYR A 19 -12.28 3.22 8.81
CA TYR A 19 -12.11 2.04 7.96
C TYR A 19 -11.18 2.28 6.78
N PHE A 20 -11.25 3.45 6.15
CA PHE A 20 -10.30 3.78 5.08
C PHE A 20 -8.87 3.88 5.56
N ALA A 21 -8.63 4.43 6.76
CA ALA A 21 -7.32 4.45 7.37
C ALA A 21 -6.78 3.03 7.63
N GLU A 22 -7.61 2.12 8.14
CA GLU A 22 -7.23 0.72 8.37
C GLU A 22 -6.90 -0.01 7.06
N ILE A 23 -7.75 0.14 6.04
CA ILE A 23 -7.50 -0.43 4.71
C ILE A 23 -6.20 0.11 4.13
N TRP A 24 -5.92 1.40 4.30
CA TRP A 24 -4.68 2.01 3.83
C TRP A 24 -3.45 1.37 4.48
N GLU A 25 -3.45 1.21 5.81
CA GLU A 25 -2.36 0.54 6.52
C GLU A 25 -2.16 -0.90 6.04
N PHE A 26 -3.26 -1.63 5.80
CA PHE A 26 -3.21 -2.99 5.25
C PHE A 26 -2.62 -3.03 3.83
N LEU A 27 -2.98 -2.09 2.96
CA LEU A 27 -2.42 -1.98 1.61
C LEU A 27 -0.93 -1.67 1.64
N ILE A 28 -0.48 -0.78 2.53
CA ILE A 28 0.94 -0.48 2.73
C ILE A 28 1.69 -1.73 3.21
N PHE A 29 1.11 -2.49 4.15
CA PHE A 29 1.69 -3.73 4.64
C PHE A 29 1.90 -4.75 3.52
N ILE A 30 0.85 -5.04 2.74
CA ILE A 30 0.95 -5.94 1.59
C ILE A 30 1.97 -5.43 0.59
N GLY A 31 1.93 -4.14 0.25
CA GLY A 31 2.86 -3.54 -0.71
C GLY A 31 4.33 -3.74 -0.32
N ARG A 32 4.67 -3.53 0.96
CA ARG A 32 6.03 -3.75 1.48
C ARG A 32 6.46 -5.22 1.38
N VAL A 33 5.60 -6.14 1.81
CA VAL A 33 5.87 -7.58 1.78
C VAL A 33 6.00 -8.08 0.34
N SER A 34 5.09 -7.69 -0.55
CA SER A 34 5.12 -8.05 -1.96
C SER A 34 6.37 -7.54 -2.67
N ALA A 35 6.80 -6.30 -2.41
CA ALA A 35 8.03 -5.76 -2.99
C ALA A 35 9.25 -6.61 -2.58
N ALA A 36 9.38 -6.95 -1.30
CA ALA A 36 10.46 -7.81 -0.82
C ALA A 36 10.44 -9.19 -1.48
N ILE A 37 9.28 -9.85 -1.53
CA ILE A 37 9.13 -11.18 -2.15
C ILE A 37 9.51 -11.15 -3.64
N VAL A 38 9.04 -10.15 -4.39
CA VAL A 38 9.31 -10.02 -5.83
C VAL A 38 10.82 -9.83 -6.08
N VAL A 39 11.49 -9.00 -5.28
CA VAL A 39 12.95 -8.83 -5.37
C VAL A 39 13.67 -10.14 -5.07
N LEU A 40 13.29 -10.86 -4.02
CA LEU A 40 13.92 -12.12 -3.65
C LEU A 40 13.75 -13.20 -4.73
N ILE A 41 12.54 -13.37 -5.26
CA ILE A 41 12.29 -14.32 -6.36
C ILE A 41 13.10 -13.92 -7.60
N GLY A 42 13.13 -12.63 -7.93
CA GLY A 42 13.93 -12.12 -9.03
C GLY A 42 15.43 -12.39 -8.86
N ALA A 43 15.95 -12.18 -7.65
CA ALA A 43 17.35 -12.42 -7.31
C ALA A 43 17.70 -13.91 -7.41
N ILE A 44 16.84 -14.80 -6.89
CA ILE A 44 17.03 -16.25 -7.01
C ILE A 44 17.09 -16.66 -8.49
N LEU A 45 16.13 -16.23 -9.32
CA LEU A 45 16.10 -16.54 -10.75
C LEU A 45 17.30 -15.99 -11.52
N TRP A 46 17.83 -14.84 -11.09
CA TRP A 46 19.00 -14.23 -11.69
C TRP A 46 20.28 -14.97 -11.28
N PHE A 47 20.53 -15.18 -9.99
CA PHE A 47 21.77 -15.78 -9.50
C PHE A 47 21.89 -17.29 -9.76
N THR A 48 20.77 -18.00 -9.91
CA THR A 48 20.76 -19.41 -10.31
C THR A 48 20.86 -19.61 -11.82
N GLU A 49 20.89 -18.52 -12.60
CA GLU A 49 20.87 -18.50 -14.07
C GLU A 49 19.70 -19.24 -14.74
N VAL A 50 18.73 -19.76 -13.97
CA VAL A 50 17.53 -20.47 -14.48
C VAL A 50 16.77 -19.60 -15.47
N ASN A 51 16.63 -18.30 -15.19
CA ASN A 51 16.08 -17.34 -16.13
C ASN A 51 16.58 -15.92 -15.84
N SER A 52 17.82 -15.63 -16.22
CA SER A 52 18.50 -14.36 -15.93
C SER A 52 17.73 -13.13 -16.44
N LYS A 53 17.13 -13.20 -17.63
CA LYS A 53 16.34 -12.10 -18.21
C LYS A 53 15.12 -11.77 -17.34
N ARG A 54 14.35 -12.80 -16.95
CA ARG A 54 13.16 -12.62 -16.09
C ARG A 54 13.55 -12.24 -14.67
N GLY A 55 14.63 -12.80 -14.13
CA GLY A 55 15.15 -12.51 -12.80
C GLY A 55 15.49 -11.02 -12.63
N LYS A 56 16.29 -10.46 -13.56
CA LYS A 56 16.59 -9.01 -13.59
C LYS A 56 15.33 -8.15 -13.68
N GLY A 57 14.38 -8.54 -14.54
CA GLY A 57 13.10 -7.84 -14.67
C GLY A 57 12.30 -7.80 -13.37
N LEU A 58 12.25 -8.93 -12.63
CA LEU A 58 11.56 -9.02 -11.35
C LEU A 58 12.27 -8.23 -10.24
N VAL A 59 13.61 -8.23 -10.20
CA VAL A 59 14.35 -7.37 -9.26
C VAL A 59 14.01 -5.90 -9.50
N LEU A 60 14.06 -5.45 -10.75
CA LEU A 60 13.73 -4.07 -11.11
C LEU A 60 12.28 -3.72 -10.77
N SER A 61 11.32 -4.59 -11.07
CA SER A 61 9.90 -4.33 -10.76
C SER A 61 9.63 -4.34 -9.26
N GLY A 62 10.29 -5.20 -8.48
CA GLY A 62 10.20 -5.21 -7.02
C GLY A 62 10.78 -3.95 -6.38
N ILE A 63 11.91 -3.45 -6.89
CA ILE A 63 12.49 -2.16 -6.46
C ILE A 63 11.55 -1.01 -6.80
N LEU A 64 11.00 -0.99 -8.02
CA LEU A 64 10.03 0.03 -8.42
C LEU A 64 8.78 0.01 -7.52
N LEU A 65 8.25 -1.17 -7.21
CA LEU A 65 7.13 -1.31 -6.28
C LEU A 65 7.49 -0.77 -4.89
N ALA A 66 8.70 -1.06 -4.38
CA ALA A 66 9.16 -0.53 -3.09
C ALA A 66 9.19 1.00 -3.09
N ILE A 67 9.66 1.63 -4.17
CA ILE A 67 9.67 3.10 -4.33
C ILE A 67 8.25 3.66 -4.31
N ILE A 68 7.33 3.04 -5.05
CA ILE A 68 5.92 3.47 -5.11
C ILE A 68 5.26 3.35 -3.72
N VAL A 69 5.47 2.23 -3.03
CA VAL A 69 4.95 2.04 -1.66
C VAL A 69 5.57 3.06 -0.70
N GLN A 70 6.87 3.32 -0.80
CA GLN A 70 7.54 4.31 0.04
C GLN A 70 7.00 5.73 -0.19
N TYR A 71 6.65 6.08 -1.44
CA TYR A 71 5.98 7.34 -1.73
C TYR A 71 4.66 7.47 -0.97
N PHE A 72 3.82 6.43 -0.99
CA PHE A 72 2.53 6.41 -0.30
C PHE A 72 2.64 6.35 1.24
N VAL A 73 3.74 5.79 1.77
CA VAL A 73 4.07 5.90 3.19
C VAL A 73 4.43 7.35 3.56
N THR A 74 5.15 8.05 2.68
CA THR A 74 5.64 9.41 2.92
C THR A 74 4.52 10.44 2.79
N TYR A 75 3.61 10.21 1.85
CA TYR A 75 2.46 11.08 1.57
C TYR A 75 1.15 10.29 1.72
N PRO A 76 0.75 9.93 2.96
CA PRO A 76 -0.50 9.24 3.19
C PRO A 76 -1.69 10.19 2.91
N PRO A 77 -2.81 9.65 2.40
CA PRO A 77 -4.05 10.41 2.27
C PRO A 77 -4.58 10.82 3.64
N ALA A 78 -5.15 12.03 3.69
CA ALA A 78 -5.85 12.53 4.87
C ALA A 78 -7.28 11.99 4.89
N PHE A 79 -7.55 11.03 5.77
CA PHE A 79 -8.90 10.50 6.01
C PHE A 79 -9.60 11.27 7.14
N VAL A 80 -9.70 12.59 7.01
CA VAL A 80 -10.36 13.46 8.01
C VAL A 80 -11.53 14.18 7.37
N ILE A 81 -12.62 14.29 8.12
CA ILE A 81 -13.70 15.23 7.79
C ILE A 81 -13.24 16.58 8.34
N GLY A 82 -13.06 17.55 7.44
CA GLY A 82 -12.59 18.89 7.79
C GLY A 82 -13.48 19.62 8.79
#